data_AF-A0A926BD85-F1
#
_entry.id   AF-A0A926BD85-F1
#
_cell.length_a   1.000
_cell.length_b   1.000
_cell.length_c   1.000
_cell.angle_alpha   90.00
_cell.angle_beta   90.00
_cell.angle_gamma   90.00
#
_symmetry.space_group_name_H-M   'P 1'
#
loop_
_entity.id
_entity.type
_entity.pdbx_description
1 polymer ?
#
loop_
_entity_poly.entity_id
_entity_poly.type
_entity_poly.pdbx_seq_one_letter_code
_entity_poly.pdbx_strand_id
1 'polypeptide(L)'
;MNNEPTKTPGTESPELLAALTALRNGDFSVRLSVGGVAGTEQAETTLVFNELTEMLSVYASEVRRVSRETGTNGRFGAQAEVDGVRGEWQTTLREFNGMVGNL
;
A
#
# COMPACT_ATOMS: atom_id res chain seq x y z
N MET A 1 22.32 -43.86 7.55
CA MET A 1 21.06 -43.09 7.41
C MET A 1 21.42 -41.63 7.53
N ASN A 2 21.37 -40.91 6.41
CA ASN A 2 21.70 -39.50 6.36
C ASN A 2 20.48 -38.71 6.84
N ASN A 3 20.62 -37.99 7.94
CA ASN A 3 19.62 -37.03 8.40
C ASN A 3 19.63 -35.86 7.42
N GLU A 4 18.60 -35.77 6.58
CA GLU A 4 18.33 -34.52 5.88
C GLU A 4 18.00 -33.43 6.93
N PRO A 5 18.58 -32.23 6.84
CA PRO A 5 18.15 -31.14 7.69
C PRO A 5 16.70 -30.80 7.36
N THR A 6 15.83 -31.07 8.32
CA THR A 6 14.44 -30.61 8.36
C THR A 6 14.43 -29.11 8.07
N LYS A 7 13.89 -28.73 6.92
CA LYS A 7 13.65 -27.35 6.48
C LYS A 7 12.96 -26.59 7.63
N THR A 8 13.69 -25.68 8.25
CA THR A 8 13.22 -24.86 9.37
C THR A 8 11.93 -24.12 8.97
N PRO A 9 10.81 -24.25 9.70
CA PRO A 9 9.63 -23.43 9.49
C PRO A 9 9.92 -22.04 10.07
N GLY A 10 10.16 -21.05 9.19
CA GLY A 10 10.44 -19.68 9.63
C GLY A 10 11.15 -18.78 8.62
N THR A 11 11.14 -19.09 7.32
CA THR A 11 11.68 -18.17 6.31
C THR A 11 10.57 -17.25 5.80
N GLU A 12 10.19 -16.25 6.58
CA GLU A 12 9.60 -15.05 5.98
C GLU A 12 10.69 -14.44 5.09
N SER A 13 10.46 -14.61 3.79
CA SER A 13 11.47 -14.65 2.74
C SER A 13 12.26 -13.34 2.62
N PRO A 14 13.55 -13.35 2.25
CA PRO A 14 14.31 -12.16 1.83
C PRO A 14 13.54 -11.26 0.83
N GLU A 15 12.61 -11.84 0.07
CA GLU A 15 11.66 -11.15 -0.80
C GLU A 15 10.75 -10.16 -0.06
N LEU A 16 10.16 -10.55 1.09
CA LEU A 16 9.29 -9.66 1.88
C LEU A 16 10.07 -8.47 2.43
N LEU A 17 11.28 -8.70 2.95
CA LEU A 17 12.14 -7.62 3.43
C LEU A 17 12.53 -6.66 2.30
N ALA A 18 12.85 -7.18 1.11
CA ALA A 18 13.13 -6.36 -0.05
C ALA A 18 11.90 -5.54 -0.48
N ALA A 19 10.71 -6.14 -0.49
CA ALA A 19 9.47 -5.48 -0.85
C ALA A 19 9.08 -4.38 0.16
N LEU A 20 9.20 -4.66 1.47
CA LEU A 20 9.02 -3.67 2.54
C LEU A 20 10.04 -2.54 2.42
N THR A 21 11.28 -2.85 2.04
CA THR A 21 12.33 -1.84 1.82
C THR A 21 12.00 -0.94 0.64
N ALA A 22 11.52 -1.51 -0.48
CA ALA A 22 11.07 -0.75 -1.64
C ALA A 22 9.87 0.15 -1.29
N LEU A 23 8.87 -0.41 -0.60
CA LEU A 23 7.70 0.33 -0.12
C LEU A 23 8.09 1.50 0.80
N ARG A 24 8.98 1.26 1.76
CA ARG A 24 9.53 2.31 2.64
C ARG A 24 10.20 3.43 1.85
N ASN A 25 10.84 3.10 0.73
CA ASN A 25 11.50 4.07 -0.14
C ASN A 25 10.53 4.76 -1.13
N GLY A 26 9.22 4.49 -1.03
CA GLY A 26 8.18 5.12 -1.84
C GLY A 26 7.91 4.43 -3.18
N ASP A 27 8.43 3.22 -3.39
CA ASP A 27 8.05 2.41 -4.55
C ASP A 27 6.73 1.68 -4.25
N PHE A 28 5.63 2.27 -4.69
CA PHE A 28 4.29 1.68 -4.57
C PHE A 28 3.94 0.72 -5.71
N SER A 29 4.86 0.52 -6.67
CA SER A 29 4.68 -0.43 -7.77
C SER A 29 5.18 -1.83 -7.44
N VAL A 30 5.96 -1.97 -6.35
CA VAL A 30 6.46 -3.27 -5.89
C VAL A 30 5.31 -4.21 -5.58
N ARG A 31 5.48 -5.48 -5.97
CA ARG A 31 4.55 -6.57 -5.66
C ARG A 31 5.32 -7.79 -5.22
N LEU A 32 4.74 -8.52 -4.27
CA LEU A 32 5.17 -9.87 -3.96
C LEU A 32 4.52 -10.84 -4.94
N SER A 33 5.30 -11.81 -5.41
CA SER A 33 4.74 -12.93 -6.16
C SER A 33 3.89 -13.77 -5.23
N VAL A 34 2.67 -14.17 -5.62
CA VAL A 34 1.82 -15.05 -4.80
C VAL A 34 2.57 -16.35 -4.53
N GLY A 35 3.20 -16.41 -3.36
CA GLY A 35 3.98 -17.53 -2.90
C GLY A 35 3.15 -18.41 -1.96
N GLY A 36 3.32 -19.72 -2.07
CA GLY A 36 2.64 -20.69 -1.21
C GLY A 36 1.30 -21.17 -1.76
N VAL A 37 0.63 -22.02 -0.96
CA VAL A 37 -0.70 -22.57 -1.28
C VAL A 37 -1.75 -21.61 -0.73
N ALA A 38 -2.86 -21.44 -1.45
CA ALA A 38 -3.97 -20.61 -0.97
C ALA A 38 -4.41 -21.02 0.45
N GLY A 39 -4.68 -20.02 1.31
CA GLY A 39 -5.02 -20.22 2.71
C GLY A 39 -3.82 -20.49 3.64
N THR A 40 -2.59 -20.45 3.12
CA THR A 40 -1.39 -20.42 3.97
C THR A 40 -1.06 -18.99 4.39
N GLU A 41 -0.43 -18.84 5.56
CA GLU A 41 0.04 -17.54 6.07
C GLU A 41 0.90 -16.78 5.05
N GLN A 42 1.74 -17.48 4.28
CA GLN A 42 2.55 -16.86 3.23
C GLN A 42 1.70 -16.24 2.11
N ALA A 43 0.63 -16.93 1.69
CA ALA A 43 -0.28 -16.44 0.67
C ALA A 43 -1.08 -15.23 1.19
N GLU A 44 -1.58 -15.30 2.43
CA GLU A 44 -2.30 -14.19 3.07
C GLU A 44 -1.41 -12.96 3.28
N THR A 45 -0.17 -13.14 3.76
CA THR A 45 0.81 -12.04 3.91
C THR A 45 1.12 -11.38 2.57
N THR A 46 1.22 -12.16 1.49
CA THR A 46 1.43 -11.64 0.13
C THR A 46 0.24 -10.80 -0.34
N LEU A 47 -0.99 -11.29 -0.10
CA LEU A 47 -2.21 -10.58 -0.46
C LEU A 47 -2.32 -9.26 0.30
N VAL A 48 -2.20 -9.29 1.63
CA VAL A 48 -2.27 -8.08 2.47
C VAL A 48 -1.20 -7.07 2.10
N PHE A 49 0.04 -7.52 1.83
CA PHE A 49 1.10 -6.62 1.38
C PHE A 49 0.74 -5.92 0.06
N ASN A 50 0.29 -6.69 -0.93
CA ASN A 50 -0.07 -6.16 -2.25
C ASN A 50 -1.27 -5.19 -2.18
N GLU A 51 -2.25 -5.48 -1.32
CA GLU A 51 -3.39 -4.57 -1.06
C GLU A 51 -2.93 -3.26 -0.40
N LEU A 52 -2.01 -3.33 0.57
CA LEU A 52 -1.43 -2.14 1.21
C LEU A 52 -0.64 -1.28 0.21
N THR A 53 0.13 -1.91 -0.69
CA THR A 53 0.89 -1.18 -1.72
C THR A 53 -0.03 -0.50 -2.73
N GLU A 54 -1.11 -1.18 -3.14
CA GLU A 54 -2.13 -0.58 -4.02
C GLU A 54 -2.81 0.62 -3.35
N MET A 55 -3.24 0.49 -2.09
CA MET A 55 -3.89 1.57 -1.36
C MET A 55 -2.98 2.81 -1.24
N LEU A 56 -1.70 2.61 -0.94
CA LEU A 56 -0.71 3.70 -0.89
C LEU A 56 -0.47 4.35 -2.26
N SER A 57 -0.45 3.56 -3.33
CA SER A 57 -0.33 4.04 -4.70
C SER A 57 -1.49 4.97 -5.08
N VAL A 58 -2.73 4.52 -4.85
CA VAL A 58 -3.95 5.30 -5.15
C VAL A 58 -4.00 6.57 -4.28
N TYR A 59 -3.76 6.44 -2.97
CA TYR A 59 -3.73 7.58 -2.06
C TYR A 59 -2.73 8.65 -2.51
N ALA A 60 -1.49 8.26 -2.83
CA ALA A 60 -0.47 9.19 -3.28
C ALA A 60 -0.81 9.82 -4.64
N SER A 61 -1.44 9.06 -5.55
CA SER A 61 -1.91 9.58 -6.84
C SER A 61 -2.98 10.66 -6.65
N GLU A 62 -3.96 10.40 -5.79
CA GLU A 62 -5.07 11.32 -5.51
C GLU A 62 -4.60 12.60 -4.82
N VAL A 63 -3.74 12.49 -3.80
CA VAL A 63 -3.13 13.67 -3.15
C VAL A 63 -2.39 14.53 -4.16
N ARG A 64 -1.60 13.92 -5.06
CA ARG A 64 -0.88 14.65 -6.12
C ARG A 64 -1.84 15.29 -7.13
N ARG A 65 -2.92 14.60 -7.51
CA ARG A 65 -3.95 15.11 -8.44
C ARG A 65 -4.62 16.34 -7.86
N VAL A 66 -5.14 16.23 -6.64
CA VAL A 66 -5.84 17.31 -5.94
C VAL A 66 -4.92 18.50 -5.69
N SER A 67 -3.65 18.26 -5.32
CA SER A 67 -2.66 19.32 -5.15
C SER A 67 -2.42 20.11 -6.45
N ARG A 68 -2.35 19.42 -7.61
CA ARG A 68 -2.21 20.09 -8.92
C ARG A 68 -3.47 20.87 -9.29
N GLU A 69 -4.65 20.31 -9.07
CA GLU A 69 -5.91 20.97 -9.41
C GLU A 69 -6.15 22.23 -8.59
N THR A 70 -5.86 22.17 -7.28
CA THR A 70 -6.02 23.30 -6.36
C THR A 70 -4.94 24.36 -6.55
N GLY A 71 -3.69 23.95 -6.77
CA GLY A 71 -2.57 24.88 -6.89
C GLY A 71 -2.36 25.45 -8.30
N THR A 72 -2.30 24.59 -9.33
CA THR A 72 -1.92 25.00 -10.69
C THR A 72 -3.10 25.52 -11.50
N ASN A 73 -4.28 24.91 -11.33
CA ASN A 73 -5.45 25.22 -12.14
C ASN A 73 -6.44 26.18 -11.46
N GLY A 74 -6.21 26.54 -10.19
CA GLY A 74 -7.12 27.36 -9.39
C GLY A 74 -8.53 26.75 -9.28
N ARG A 75 -8.64 25.43 -9.42
CA ARG A 75 -9.92 24.71 -9.32
C ARG A 75 -10.15 24.35 -7.86
N PHE A 76 -10.97 25.15 -7.21
CA PHE A 76 -11.40 24.94 -5.84
C PHE A 76 -12.50 23.86 -5.78
N GLY A 77 -12.42 22.98 -4.78
CA GLY A 77 -13.40 21.90 -4.56
C GLY A 77 -13.04 20.52 -5.10
N ALA A 78 -11.83 20.31 -5.64
CA ALA A 78 -11.36 18.96 -5.98
C ALA A 78 -11.14 18.13 -4.69
N GLN A 79 -11.83 16.99 -4.59
CA GLN A 79 -11.68 16.07 -3.46
C GLN A 79 -10.95 14.81 -3.91
N ALA A 80 -10.11 14.26 -3.02
CA ALA A 80 -9.45 12.98 -3.18
C ALA A 80 -10.42 11.87 -2.79
N GLU A 81 -10.46 10.80 -3.59
CA GLU A 81 -11.28 9.63 -3.33
C GLU A 81 -10.44 8.36 -3.45
N VAL A 82 -10.43 7.54 -2.41
CA VAL A 82 -9.66 6.29 -2.38
C VAL A 82 -10.58 5.18 -1.91
N ASP A 83 -10.81 4.20 -2.78
CA ASP A 83 -11.69 3.07 -2.47
C ASP A 83 -11.13 2.20 -1.34
N GLY A 84 -12.02 1.69 -0.50
CA GLY A 84 -11.69 0.69 0.51
C GLY A 84 -10.92 1.22 1.73
N VAL A 85 -10.59 2.51 1.81
CA VAL A 85 -9.95 3.10 3.00
C VAL A 85 -10.88 3.04 4.21
N ARG A 86 -10.30 2.66 5.36
CA ARG A 86 -11.00 2.54 6.65
C ARG A 86 -10.09 3.01 7.77
N GLY A 87 -10.66 3.27 8.95
CA GLY A 87 -9.89 3.71 10.13
C GLY A 87 -9.15 5.02 9.89
N GLU A 88 -7.90 5.10 10.35
CA GLU A 88 -7.08 6.31 10.26
C GLU A 88 -6.81 6.79 8.82
N TRP A 89 -6.81 5.87 7.84
CA TRP A 89 -6.71 6.25 6.43
C TRP A 89 -7.91 7.09 5.98
N GLN A 90 -9.12 6.69 6.39
CA GLN A 90 -10.33 7.44 6.07
C GLN A 90 -10.36 8.79 6.79
N THR A 91 -9.88 8.84 8.04
CA THR A 91 -9.76 10.09 8.80
C THR A 91 -8.81 11.05 8.10
N THR A 92 -7.60 10.61 7.76
CA THR A 92 -6.60 11.45 7.07
C THR A 92 -7.11 11.95 5.72
N LEU A 93 -7.78 11.08 4.93
CA LEU A 93 -8.36 11.49 3.64
C LEU A 93 -9.46 12.55 3.81
N ARG A 94 -10.32 12.41 4.83
CA ARG A 94 -11.34 13.42 5.15
C ARG A 94 -10.72 14.74 5.59
N GLU A 95 -9.70 14.71 6.45
CA GLU A 95 -9.00 15.92 6.90
C GLU A 95 -8.33 16.64 5.73
N PHE A 96 -7.66 15.91 4.85
CA PHE A 96 -7.08 16.46 3.62
C PHE A 96 -8.14 17.11 2.73
N ASN A 97 -9.27 16.43 2.49
CA ASN A 97 -10.38 17.00 1.71
C ASN A 97 -11.00 18.23 2.37
N GLY A 98 -11.04 18.30 3.70
CA GLY A 98 -11.48 19.48 4.44
C GLY A 98 -10.55 20.67 4.25
N MET A 99 -9.23 20.45 4.18
CA MET A 99 -8.27 21.52 3.90
C MET A 99 -8.44 22.05 2.47
N VAL A 100 -8.67 21.18 1.50
CA VAL A 100 -8.79 21.57 0.08
C VAL A 100 -10.15 22.17 -0.25
N GLY A 101 -11.24 21.67 0.34
CA GLY A 101 -12.60 22.13 0.06
C GLY A 101 -12.96 23.47 0.68
N ASN A 102 -12.17 23.95 1.66
CA ASN A 102 -12.36 25.24 2.31
C ASN A 102 -11.54 26.39 1.67
N LEU A 103 -10.87 26.13 0.54
CA LEU A 103 -10.13 27.11 -0.24
C LEU A 103 -11.00 27.77 -1.32
#